data_AF-A0A963H5M1-F1
#
_entry.id   AF-A0A963H5M1-F1
#
_cell.length_a   1.000
_cell.length_b   1.000
_cell.length_c   1.000
_cell.angle_alpha   90.00
_cell.angle_beta   90.00
_cell.angle_gamma   90.00
#
_symmetry.space_group_name_H-M   'P 1'
#
loop_
_entity.id
_entity.type
_entity.pdbx_description
1 polymer ?
#
loop_
_entity_poly.entity_id
_entity_poly.type
_entity_poly.pdbx_seq_one_letter_code
_entity_poly.pdbx_strand_id
1 'polypeptide(L)'
;EVKAVYVDDKLGLGLDAFLAEGDKRYVQTNILAVMLVAIDKGFWQADAATRKQLAAQFAGNIIEHGNPGSGHTHADHPMYDMVRAQLAPEQAAALDAALAKSRLAEAPPAETAPTHVQEVRLDAPSADAPGQAPDDAATATEPSAAEQPWLIALAAGLLLTGILRGRRAR
;
A
#
# COMPACT_ATOMS: atom_id res chain seq x y z
N GLU A 1 23.98 4.90 6.63
CA GLU A 1 23.20 5.64 5.62
C GLU A 1 21.69 5.40 5.65
N VAL A 2 21.14 4.20 5.43
CA VAL A 2 19.67 4.01 5.27
C VAL A 2 18.85 4.52 6.48
N LYS A 3 19.19 4.13 7.71
CA LYS A 3 18.52 4.62 8.93
C LYS A 3 18.63 6.15 9.08
N ALA A 4 19.80 6.70 8.82
CA ALA A 4 20.03 8.14 8.93
C ALA A 4 19.14 8.94 7.97
N VAL A 5 18.88 8.42 6.76
CA VAL A 5 17.99 9.10 5.80
C VAL A 5 16.53 8.85 6.13
N TYR A 6 16.09 7.59 6.25
CA TYR A 6 14.65 7.26 6.33
C TYR A 6 14.03 7.40 7.72
N VAL A 7 14.84 7.38 8.78
CA VAL A 7 14.36 7.41 10.16
C VAL A 7 14.78 8.70 10.85
N ASP A 8 16.05 9.10 10.70
CA ASP A 8 16.55 10.32 11.34
C ASP A 8 16.41 11.57 10.45
N ASP A 9 15.86 11.41 9.24
CA ASP A 9 15.65 12.49 8.26
C ASP A 9 16.88 13.40 8.08
N LYS A 10 18.08 12.80 7.93
CA LYS A 10 19.36 13.51 7.77
C LYS A 10 19.36 14.55 6.64
N LEU A 11 18.48 14.39 5.65
CA LEU A 11 18.34 15.29 4.51
C LEU A 11 17.28 16.39 4.72
N GLY A 12 16.55 16.37 5.84
CA GLY A 12 15.53 17.37 6.17
C GLY A 12 14.36 17.40 5.19
N LEU A 13 13.90 16.23 4.73
CA LEU A 13 12.84 16.10 3.74
C LEU A 13 11.44 16.05 4.38
N GLY A 14 11.37 16.01 5.72
CA GLY A 14 10.11 15.85 6.45
C GLY A 14 9.56 14.43 6.34
N LEU A 15 10.45 13.42 6.24
CA LEU A 15 10.03 12.03 6.00
C LEU A 15 9.14 11.48 7.09
N ASP A 16 9.35 11.86 8.36
CA ASP A 16 8.49 11.39 9.45
C ASP A 16 7.04 11.85 9.27
N ALA A 17 6.84 13.16 9.04
CA ALA A 17 5.53 13.73 8.78
C ALA A 17 4.90 13.18 7.49
N PHE A 18 5.68 13.08 6.41
CA PHE A 18 5.22 12.49 5.17
C PHE A 18 4.74 11.05 5.37
N LEU A 19 5.55 10.21 6.03
CA LEU A 19 5.21 8.81 6.24
C LEU A 19 4.10 8.61 7.29
N ALA A 20 3.74 9.62 8.07
CA ALA A 20 2.69 9.53 9.10
C ALA A 20 1.27 9.55 8.51
N GLU A 21 1.13 9.96 7.26
CA GLU A 21 -0.18 10.21 6.67
C GLU A 21 -0.76 8.98 5.97
N GLY A 22 -1.86 8.47 6.53
CA GLY A 22 -2.69 7.41 5.95
C GLY A 22 -1.90 6.12 5.68
N ASP A 23 -2.11 5.53 4.51
CA ASP A 23 -1.51 4.24 4.14
C ASP A 23 0.03 4.29 4.04
N LYS A 24 0.64 5.48 3.97
CA LYS A 24 2.09 5.64 4.00
C LYS A 24 2.70 5.17 5.31
N ARG A 25 1.89 5.08 6.38
CA ARG A 25 2.31 4.47 7.63
C ARG A 25 2.73 3.02 7.45
N TYR A 26 2.00 2.24 6.65
CA TYR A 26 2.36 0.85 6.38
C TYR A 26 3.70 0.75 5.63
N VAL A 27 4.02 1.72 4.78
CA VAL A 27 5.34 1.81 4.12
C VAL A 27 6.43 2.03 5.16
N GLN A 28 6.25 2.96 6.10
CA GLN A 28 7.22 3.15 7.19
C GLN A 28 7.38 1.89 8.05
N THR A 29 6.27 1.23 8.39
CA THR A 29 6.29 -0.02 9.15
C THR A 29 7.11 -1.10 8.42
N ASN A 30 6.98 -1.21 7.11
CA ASN A 30 7.77 -2.15 6.30
C ASN A 30 9.26 -1.76 6.23
N ILE A 31 9.59 -0.47 6.09
CA ILE A 31 10.98 0.00 6.13
C ILE A 31 11.63 -0.37 7.47
N LEU A 32 10.92 -0.12 8.57
CA LEU A 32 11.37 -0.49 9.92
C LEU A 32 11.52 -2.00 10.07
N ALA A 33 10.59 -2.79 9.53
CA ALA A 33 10.66 -4.26 9.57
C ALA A 33 11.93 -4.79 8.88
N VAL A 34 12.27 -4.28 7.68
CA VAL A 34 13.48 -4.70 6.97
C VAL A 34 14.74 -4.35 7.77
N MET A 35 14.81 -3.15 8.37
CA MET A 35 15.93 -2.77 9.23
C MET A 35 16.05 -3.69 10.46
N LEU A 36 14.92 -4.01 11.11
CA LEU A 36 14.88 -4.88 12.28
C LEU A 36 15.26 -6.33 11.92
N VAL A 37 14.83 -6.85 10.77
CA VAL A 37 15.25 -8.17 10.28
C VAL A 37 16.76 -8.19 9.99
N ALA A 38 17.32 -7.13 9.41
CA ALA A 38 18.77 -7.05 9.18
C ALA A 38 19.55 -7.05 10.51
N ILE A 39 19.01 -6.42 11.56
CA ILE A 39 19.55 -6.43 12.91
C ILE A 39 19.45 -7.83 13.55
N ASP A 40 18.26 -8.45 13.50
CA ASP A 40 17.97 -9.78 14.06
C ASP A 40 18.88 -10.86 13.46
N LYS A 41 19.07 -10.82 12.14
CA LYS A 41 19.94 -11.76 11.41
C LYS A 41 21.43 -11.43 11.51
N GLY A 42 21.80 -10.33 12.16
CA GLY A 42 23.20 -9.92 12.29
C GLY A 42 23.82 -9.43 10.98
N PHE A 43 23.02 -9.05 9.98
CA PHE A 43 23.52 -8.36 8.79
C PHE A 43 23.87 -6.90 9.08
N TRP A 44 23.27 -6.32 10.11
CA TRP A 44 23.58 -4.97 10.58
C TRP A 44 23.77 -4.90 12.09
N GLN A 45 24.99 -4.57 12.54
CA GLN A 45 25.31 -4.35 13.95
C GLN A 45 24.91 -2.93 14.39
N ALA A 46 23.63 -2.72 14.67
CA ALA A 46 23.15 -1.47 15.27
C ALA A 46 23.54 -1.35 16.75
N ASP A 47 23.74 -0.13 17.25
CA ASP A 47 23.90 0.12 18.69
C ASP A 47 22.58 -0.05 19.46
N ALA A 48 22.65 -0.08 20.79
CA ALA A 48 21.50 -0.32 21.67
C ALA A 48 20.41 0.77 21.52
N ALA A 49 20.82 2.04 21.34
CA ALA A 49 19.88 3.14 21.19
C ALA A 49 19.08 3.02 19.88
N THR A 50 19.76 2.67 18.80
CA THR A 50 19.16 2.44 17.48
C THR A 50 18.21 1.26 17.50
N ARG A 51 18.60 0.13 18.12
CA ARG A 51 17.71 -1.04 18.26
C ARG A 51 16.43 -0.67 19.00
N LYS A 52 16.55 0.06 20.11
CA LYS A 52 15.41 0.53 20.90
C LYS A 52 14.52 1.49 20.13
N GLN A 53 15.11 2.47 19.44
CA GLN A 53 14.37 3.44 18.61
C GLN A 53 13.55 2.73 17.53
N LEU A 54 14.19 1.85 16.75
CA LEU A 54 13.52 1.16 15.65
C LEU A 54 12.43 0.22 16.14
N ALA A 55 12.69 -0.54 17.21
CA ALA A 55 11.70 -1.44 17.81
C ALA A 55 10.49 -0.66 18.34
N ALA A 56 10.71 0.45 19.04
CA ALA A 56 9.64 1.27 19.60
C ALA A 56 8.77 1.92 18.51
N GLN A 57 9.38 2.48 17.46
CA GLN A 57 8.65 3.05 16.33
C GLN A 57 7.85 1.99 15.57
N PHE A 58 8.47 0.83 15.31
CA PHE A 58 7.82 -0.28 14.63
C PHE A 58 6.61 -0.81 15.41
N ALA A 59 6.79 -1.06 16.71
CA ALA A 59 5.72 -1.49 17.59
C ALA A 59 4.62 -0.44 17.69
N GLY A 60 4.98 0.84 17.84
CA GLY A 60 4.03 1.96 17.86
C GLY A 60 3.14 1.98 16.63
N ASN A 61 3.74 1.86 15.43
CA ASN A 61 2.97 1.83 14.20
C ASN A 61 1.97 0.68 14.15
N ILE A 62 2.36 -0.53 14.57
CA ILE A 62 1.46 -1.69 14.57
C ILE A 62 0.34 -1.55 15.61
N ILE A 63 0.67 -1.02 16.79
CA ILE A 63 -0.31 -0.81 17.86
C ILE A 63 -1.38 0.21 17.44
N GLU A 64 -0.96 1.30 16.81
CA GLU A 64 -1.84 2.40 16.45
C GLU A 64 -2.62 2.15 15.15
N HIS A 65 -1.97 1.57 14.14
CA HIS A 65 -2.53 1.48 12.78
C HIS A 65 -2.80 0.04 12.32
N GLY A 66 -2.40 -0.96 13.11
CA GLY A 66 -2.53 -2.35 12.76
C GLY A 66 -1.32 -2.89 11.98
N ASN A 67 -1.31 -4.21 11.83
CA ASN A 67 -0.24 -4.93 11.16
C ASN A 67 -0.42 -4.92 9.63
N PRO A 68 0.56 -4.47 8.83
CA PRO A 68 0.49 -4.53 7.37
C PRO A 68 0.35 -5.94 6.79
N GLY A 69 0.83 -6.97 7.48
CA GLY A 69 0.72 -8.38 7.04
C GLY A 69 1.63 -8.79 5.87
N SER A 70 2.63 -7.98 5.51
CA SER A 70 3.66 -8.32 4.51
C SER A 70 4.61 -9.42 5.03
N GLY A 71 5.41 -10.05 4.16
CA GLY A 71 6.29 -11.17 4.56
C GLY A 71 7.20 -10.90 5.79
N HIS A 72 7.72 -9.68 5.95
CA HIS A 72 8.52 -9.29 7.12
C HIS A 72 7.70 -8.79 8.33
N THR A 73 6.39 -8.62 8.16
CA THR A 73 5.45 -8.18 9.20
C THR A 73 4.36 -9.21 9.49
N HIS A 74 4.46 -10.43 8.96
CA HIS A 74 3.54 -11.52 9.30
C HIS A 74 3.44 -11.68 10.82
N ALA A 75 2.24 -11.86 11.38
CA ALA A 75 2.00 -11.79 12.83
C ALA A 75 2.89 -12.74 13.67
N ASP A 76 3.32 -13.85 13.07
CA ASP A 76 4.17 -14.88 13.69
C ASP A 76 5.65 -14.81 13.26
N HIS A 77 6.09 -13.68 12.71
CA HIS A 77 7.46 -13.52 12.26
C HIS A 77 8.45 -13.53 13.44
N PRO A 78 9.56 -14.31 13.39
CA PRO A 78 10.45 -14.51 14.54
C PRO A 78 11.15 -13.24 15.06
N MET A 79 11.30 -12.23 14.20
CA MET A 79 11.89 -10.93 14.56
C MET A 79 11.17 -10.24 15.74
N TYR A 80 9.89 -10.57 15.99
CA TYR A 80 9.16 -10.00 17.12
C TYR A 80 9.78 -10.36 18.49
N ASP A 81 10.50 -11.47 18.62
CA ASP A 81 11.17 -11.83 19.88
C ASP A 81 12.25 -10.82 20.24
N MET A 82 13.08 -10.43 19.26
CA MET A 82 14.06 -9.38 19.43
C MET A 82 13.39 -8.03 19.69
N VAL A 83 12.31 -7.70 18.97
CA VAL A 83 11.58 -6.43 19.17
C VAL A 83 11.07 -6.32 20.59
N ARG A 84 10.37 -7.34 21.11
CA ARG A 84 9.86 -7.35 22.49
C ARG A 84 10.96 -7.11 23.51
N ALA A 85 12.14 -7.69 23.31
CA ALA A 85 13.28 -7.50 24.22
C ALA A 85 13.79 -6.04 24.29
N GLN A 86 13.41 -5.17 23.35
CA GLN A 86 13.75 -3.75 23.33
C GLN A 86 12.64 -2.84 23.90
N LEU A 87 11.46 -3.38 24.18
CA LEU A 87 10.28 -2.60 24.58
C LEU A 87 10.07 -2.61 26.10
N ALA A 88 9.32 -1.62 26.59
CA ALA A 88 8.74 -1.69 27.93
C ALA A 88 7.69 -2.81 27.99
N PRO A 89 7.47 -3.46 29.15
CA PRO A 89 6.55 -4.57 29.29
C PRO A 89 5.13 -4.27 28.78
N GLU A 90 4.63 -3.07 29.03
CA GLU A 90 3.29 -2.62 28.65
C GLU A 90 3.18 -2.50 27.11
N GLN A 91 4.22 -1.97 26.47
CA GLN A 91 4.25 -1.82 25.02
C GLN A 91 4.42 -3.17 24.31
N ALA A 92 5.20 -4.09 24.89
CA ALA A 92 5.32 -5.45 24.39
C ALA A 92 3.96 -6.19 24.44
N ALA A 93 3.24 -6.07 25.57
CA ALA A 93 1.90 -6.65 25.71
C ALA A 93 0.89 -6.04 24.72
N ALA A 94 0.93 -4.72 24.51
CA ALA A 94 0.09 -4.05 23.52
C ALA A 94 0.40 -4.50 22.09
N LEU A 95 1.68 -4.68 21.76
CA LEU A 95 2.11 -5.23 20.48
C LEU A 95 1.57 -6.65 20.29
N ASP A 96 1.70 -7.53 21.29
CA ASP A 96 1.18 -8.90 21.21
C ASP A 96 -0.33 -8.94 21.00
N ALA A 97 -1.07 -8.07 21.66
CA ALA A 97 -2.51 -7.94 21.45
C ALA A 97 -2.85 -7.46 20.02
N ALA A 98 -2.08 -6.52 19.47
CA ALA A 98 -2.26 -6.05 18.10
C ALA A 98 -1.94 -7.15 17.07
N LEU A 99 -0.86 -7.91 17.27
CA LEU A 99 -0.48 -9.03 16.41
C LEU A 99 -1.51 -10.15 16.45
N ALA A 100 -2.00 -10.50 17.65
CA ALA A 100 -3.04 -11.51 17.81
C ALA A 100 -4.32 -11.18 17.03
N LYS A 101 -4.73 -9.90 16.98
CA LYS A 101 -5.88 -9.45 16.17
C LYS A 101 -5.64 -9.54 14.66
N SER A 102 -4.38 -9.46 14.23
CA SER A 102 -4.02 -9.54 12.80
C SER A 102 -3.89 -10.96 12.26
N ARG A 103 -3.90 -11.97 13.15
CA ARG A 103 -3.91 -13.37 12.72
C ARG A 103 -5.27 -13.69 12.11
N LEU A 104 -5.26 -14.14 10.86
CA LEU A 104 -6.42 -14.84 10.32
C LEU A 104 -6.62 -16.08 11.19
N ALA A 105 -7.81 -16.25 11.75
CA ALA A 105 -8.14 -17.48 12.45
C ALA A 105 -7.90 -18.63 11.46
N GLU A 106 -7.02 -19.55 11.83
CA GLU A 106 -6.76 -20.74 11.03
C GLU A 106 -8.09 -21.49 10.95
N ALA A 107 -8.70 -21.47 9.76
CA ALA A 107 -9.96 -22.16 9.56
C ALA A 107 -9.69 -23.65 9.85
N PRO A 108 -10.52 -24.31 10.66
CA PRO A 108 -10.36 -25.73 10.89
C PRO A 108 -10.29 -26.44 9.53
N PRO A 109 -9.43 -27.46 9.37
CA PRO A 109 -9.26 -28.14 8.10
C PRO A 109 -10.64 -28.60 7.61
N ALA A 110 -11.10 -28.01 6.52
CA ALA A 110 -12.37 -28.39 5.93
C ALA A 110 -12.24 -29.85 5.48
N GLU A 111 -13.11 -30.72 5.99
CA GLU A 111 -13.12 -32.16 5.67
C GLU A 111 -13.26 -32.43 4.16
N THR A 112 -13.67 -31.42 3.39
CA THR A 112 -13.69 -31.42 1.91
C THR A 112 -13.06 -30.14 1.36
N ALA A 113 -11.73 -30.02 1.46
CA ALA A 113 -10.99 -29.00 0.72
C ALA A 113 -11.11 -29.27 -0.80
N PRO A 114 -11.34 -28.25 -1.65
CA PRO A 114 -11.40 -28.44 -3.09
C PRO A 114 -10.05 -28.94 -3.61
N THR A 115 -10.05 -30.11 -4.25
CA THR A 115 -8.83 -30.72 -4.83
C THR A 115 -8.55 -30.27 -6.26
N HIS A 116 -9.44 -29.46 -6.84
CA HIS A 116 -9.32 -28.99 -8.22
C HIS A 116 -9.89 -27.58 -8.36
N VAL A 117 -9.12 -26.69 -8.98
CA VAL A 117 -9.56 -25.37 -9.41
C VAL A 117 -9.40 -25.34 -10.93
N GLN A 118 -10.51 -25.10 -11.64
CA GLN A 118 -10.52 -24.96 -13.10
C GLN A 118 -10.88 -23.52 -13.47
N GLU A 119 -10.17 -22.96 -14.45
CA GLU A 119 -10.52 -21.68 -15.06
C GLU A 119 -11.86 -21.82 -15.80
N VAL A 120 -12.84 -20.99 -15.43
CA VAL A 120 -14.11 -20.91 -16.17
C VAL A 120 -13.91 -19.93 -17.32
N ARG A 121 -13.91 -20.44 -18.55
CA ARG A 121 -14.04 -19.60 -19.74
C ARG A 121 -15.50 -19.30 -19.98
N LEU A 122 -15.86 -18.01 -19.87
CA LEU A 122 -17.16 -17.53 -20.30
C LEU A 122 -17.09 -17.32 -21.82
N ASP A 123 -17.44 -18.35 -22.58
CA ASP A 123 -17.65 -18.20 -24.02
C ASP A 123 -18.86 -17.28 -24.20
N ALA A 124 -18.64 -16.08 -24.74
CA ALA A 124 -19.73 -15.23 -25.22
C ALA A 124 -20.57 -16.06 -26.21
N PRO A 125 -21.92 -16.00 -26.16
CA PRO A 125 -22.75 -16.85 -26.99
C PRO A 125 -22.43 -16.59 -28.46
N SER A 126 -21.80 -17.58 -29.10
CA SER A 126 -21.64 -17.60 -30.55
C SER A 126 -23.01 -17.85 -31.15
N ALA A 127 -23.60 -16.77 -31.67
CA ALA A 127 -24.78 -16.84 -32.50
C ALA A 127 -24.37 -17.39 -33.88
N ASP A 128 -24.48 -18.70 -34.06
CA ASP A 128 -24.53 -19.28 -35.40
C ASP A 128 -25.89 -18.95 -36.04
N ALA A 129 -25.87 -18.05 -37.02
CA ALA A 129 -27.02 -17.68 -37.84
C ALA A 129 -27.11 -18.56 -39.11
N PRO A 130 -28.31 -18.73 -39.67
CA PRO A 130 -28.47 -18.17 -41.02
C PRO A 130 -29.85 -17.52 -41.24
N GLY A 131 -29.84 -16.25 -41.61
CA GLY A 131 -31.05 -15.54 -42.02
C GLY A 131 -30.81 -14.06 -42.29
N GLN A 132 -30.49 -13.75 -43.55
CA GLN A 132 -30.70 -12.48 -44.29
C GLN A 132 -30.54 -11.14 -43.55
N ALA A 133 -29.56 -10.36 -44.03
CA ALA A 133 -29.41 -8.92 -43.79
C ALA A 133 -30.71 -8.14 -44.09
N PRO A 134 -30.90 -7.02 -43.39
CA PRO A 134 -30.67 -5.75 -44.07
C PRO A 134 -29.55 -4.93 -43.42
N ASP A 135 -28.88 -4.17 -44.28
CA ASP A 135 -28.02 -3.05 -43.94
C ASP A 135 -28.60 -2.19 -42.81
N ASP A 136 -27.81 -1.99 -41.76
CA ASP A 136 -27.60 -0.65 -41.24
C ASP A 136 -26.25 -0.60 -40.51
N ALA A 137 -25.33 0.14 -41.12
CA ALA A 137 -24.00 0.41 -40.60
C ALA A 137 -24.08 1.24 -39.31
N ALA A 138 -24.14 0.57 -38.16
CA ALA A 138 -23.95 1.21 -36.87
C ALA A 138 -22.45 1.27 -36.54
N THR A 139 -21.83 2.28 -37.13
CA THR A 139 -20.54 2.88 -36.80
C THR A 139 -20.17 2.73 -35.32
N ALA A 140 -18.97 2.21 -35.08
CA ALA A 140 -18.31 2.30 -33.78
C ALA A 140 -18.32 3.76 -33.33
N THR A 141 -19.13 4.06 -32.32
CA THR A 141 -19.12 5.36 -31.66
C THR A 141 -17.94 5.34 -30.71
N GLU A 142 -16.78 5.78 -31.19
CA GLU A 142 -15.81 6.42 -30.30
C GLU A 142 -16.55 7.52 -29.53
N PRO A 143 -16.28 7.76 -28.24
CA PRO A 143 -16.85 8.90 -27.54
C PRO A 143 -16.31 10.16 -28.22
N SER A 144 -17.13 10.69 -29.12
CA SER A 144 -16.88 11.95 -29.79
C SER A 144 -16.78 13.02 -28.71
N ALA A 145 -15.58 13.58 -28.56
CA ALA A 145 -15.32 14.76 -27.73
C ALA A 145 -16.12 16.01 -28.18
N ALA A 146 -17.06 15.87 -29.12
CA ALA A 146 -17.93 16.91 -29.65
C ALA A 146 -19.26 17.08 -28.88
N GLU A 147 -19.65 16.19 -27.96
CA GLU A 147 -20.97 16.31 -27.29
C GLU A 147 -21.02 17.31 -26.12
N GLN A 148 -19.91 17.95 -25.76
CA GLN A 148 -19.87 18.96 -24.70
C GLN A 148 -19.04 20.19 -25.11
N PRO A 149 -19.57 21.08 -25.97
CA PRO A 149 -18.86 22.30 -26.39
C PRO A 149 -18.49 23.20 -25.22
N TRP A 150 -19.22 23.09 -24.10
CA TRP A 150 -18.92 23.80 -22.86
C TRP A 150 -17.63 23.31 -22.19
N LEU A 151 -17.25 22.03 -22.32
CA LEU A 151 -15.96 21.54 -21.83
C LEU A 151 -14.79 22.10 -22.63
N ILE A 152 -14.93 22.19 -23.96
CA ILE A 152 -13.92 22.81 -24.83
C ILE A 152 -13.78 24.30 -24.51
N ALA A 153 -14.89 25.00 -24.32
CA ALA A 153 -14.89 26.40 -23.91
C ALA A 153 -14.25 26.62 -22.52
N LEU A 154 -14.51 25.72 -21.57
CA LEU A 154 -13.94 25.77 -20.22
C LEU A 154 -12.43 25.51 -20.24
N ALA A 155 -11.97 24.50 -21.00
CA ALA A 155 -10.55 24.23 -21.18
C ALA A 155 -9.82 25.39 -21.87
N ALA A 156 -10.41 25.97 -22.93
CA ALA A 156 -9.86 27.14 -23.61
C ALA A 156 -9.81 28.38 -22.70
N GLY A 157 -10.84 28.58 -21.87
CA GLY A 157 -10.89 29.67 -20.88
C GLY A 157 -9.80 29.55 -19.80
N LEU A 158 -9.55 28.33 -19.29
CA LEU A 158 -8.47 28.07 -18.35
C LEU A 158 -7.09 28.32 -18.96
N LEU A 159 -6.87 27.92 -20.22
CA LEU A 159 -5.62 28.19 -20.94
C LEU A 159 -5.39 29.69 -21.17
N LEU A 160 -6.41 30.43 -21.65
CA LEU A 160 -6.31 31.88 -21.90
C LEU A 160 -6.08 32.68 -20.61
N THR A 161 -6.79 32.34 -19.53
CA THR A 161 -6.58 32.99 -18.22
C THR A 161 -5.20 32.72 -17.64
N GLY A 162 -4.68 31.49 -17.81
CA GLY A 162 -3.30 31.16 -17.46
C GLY A 162 -2.27 31.99 -18.21
N ILE A 163 -2.41 32.14 -19.54
CA ILE A 163 -1.51 32.92 -20.38
C ILE A 163 -1.58 34.42 -20.05
N LEU A 164 -2.78 34.97 -19.83
CA LEU A 164 -2.97 36.38 -19.48
C LEU A 164 -2.41 36.72 -18.10
N ARG A 165 -2.55 35.82 -17.11
CA ARG A 165 -1.92 35.99 -15.79
C ARG A 165 -0.39 35.86 -15.88
N GLY A 166 0.12 34.91 -16.65
CA GLY A 166 1.56 34.74 -16.86
C GLY A 166 2.24 35.94 -17.54
N ARG A 167 1.54 36.64 -18.44
CA ARG A 167 2.05 37.86 -19.09
C ARG A 167 1.97 39.12 -18.24
N ARG A 168 1.17 39.14 -17.17
CA ARG A 168 1.10 40.26 -16.20
C ARG A 168 2.07 40.10 -15.02
N ALA A 169 2.64 38.91 -14.85
CA ALA A 169 3.63 38.60 -13.82
C ALA A 169 5.09 38.61 -14.35
N ARG A 170 5.30 39.09 -15.57
CA ARG A 170 6.61 39.40 -16.16
C ARG A 170 6.75 40.89 -16.40
#